data_AF-A0A377CB49-F1
#
_entry.id   AF-A0A377CB49-F1
#
_cell.length_a   1.000
_cell.length_b   1.000
_cell.length_c   1.000
_cell.angle_alpha   90.00
_cell.angle_beta   90.00
_cell.angle_gamma   90.00
#
_symmetry.space_group_name_H-M   'P 1'
#
loop_
_entity.id
_entity.type
_entity.pdbx_description
1 polymer ?
#
loop_
_entity_poly.entity_id
_entity_poly.type
_entity_poly.pdbx_seq_one_letter_code
_entity_poly.pdbx_strand_id
1 'polypeptide(L)' 'MLSIFKPAPHKARLPAAEIDPTYRRLRWQIFLGIFFGYAAYYLVRKNFALAMPYLVEQGFSRG' A
#
# COMPACT_ATOMS: atom_id res chain seq x y z
N MET A 1 -23.64 -16.54 3.19
CA MET A 1 -23.29 -15.23 3.80
C MET A 1 -21.79 -15.05 3.70
N LEU A 2 -21.33 -13.94 3.11
CA LEU A 2 -19.91 -13.64 2.91
C LEU A 2 -19.22 -13.51 4.28
N SER A 3 -18.21 -14.34 4.56
CA SER A 3 -17.54 -14.48 5.87
C SER A 3 -16.42 -13.46 6.11
N ILE A 4 -16.43 -12.33 5.40
CA ILE A 4 -15.34 -11.34 5.34
C ILE A 4 -14.99 -10.68 6.68
N PHE A 5 -15.88 -10.74 7.67
CA PHE A 5 -15.67 -10.18 9.01
C PHE A 5 -15.30 -11.23 10.07
N LYS A 6 -15.16 -12.51 9.70
CA LYS A 6 -14.75 -13.54 10.67
C LYS A 6 -13.27 -13.38 11.01
N PRO A 7 -12.89 -13.47 12.29
CA PRO A 7 -11.49 -13.41 12.70
C PRO A 7 -10.70 -14.56 12.08
N ALA A 8 -9.42 -14.34 11.82
CA ALA A 8 -8.55 -15.38 11.30
C ALA A 8 -8.47 -16.55 12.29
N PRO A 9 -8.56 -17.80 11.82
CA PRO A 9 -8.40 -18.96 12.68
C PRO A 9 -6.98 -19.01 13.25
N HIS A 10 -6.85 -19.56 14.46
CA HIS A 10 -5.55 -19.82 15.05
C HIS A 10 -4.74 -20.78 14.17
N LYS A 11 -3.45 -20.49 14.00
CA LYS A 11 -2.51 -21.33 13.23
C LYS A 11 -1.47 -21.92 14.16
N ALA A 12 -1.19 -23.21 14.00
CA ALA A 12 -0.08 -23.86 14.68
C ALA A 12 1.25 -23.20 14.28
N ARG A 13 2.25 -23.28 15.18
CA ARG A 13 3.59 -22.77 14.91
C ARG A 13 4.27 -23.60 13.81
N LEU A 14 5.07 -22.94 13.00
CA LEU A 14 5.96 -23.59 12.03
C LEU A 14 7.03 -24.42 12.75
N PRO A 15 7.54 -25.50 12.13
CA PRO A 15 8.71 -26.22 12.62
C PRO A 15 9.91 -25.28 12.79
N ALA A 16 10.74 -25.50 13.83
CA ALA A 16 11.83 -24.59 14.19
C ALA A 16 12.81 -24.32 13.03
N ALA A 17 13.10 -25.34 12.21
CA ALA A 17 13.99 -25.22 11.06
C ALA A 17 13.48 -24.28 9.95
N GLU A 18 12.17 -24.03 9.89
CA GLU A 18 11.54 -23.21 8.85
C GLU A 18 11.28 -21.76 9.29
N ILE A 19 11.43 -21.46 10.58
CA ILE A 19 11.09 -20.14 11.14
C ILE A 19 11.96 -19.06 10.52
N ASP A 20 13.28 -19.18 10.57
CA ASP A 20 14.22 -18.17 10.09
C ASP A 20 14.08 -17.85 8.59
N PRO A 21 14.07 -18.84 7.67
CA PRO A 21 13.91 -18.54 6.25
C PRO A 21 12.53 -17.94 5.95
N THR A 22 11.48 -18.43 6.61
CA THR A 22 10.12 -17.90 6.44
C THR A 22 10.03 -16.46 6.93
N TYR A 23 10.58 -16.17 8.11
CA TYR A 23 10.54 -14.86 8.73
C TYR A 23 11.29 -13.82 7.91
N ARG A 24 12.48 -14.17 7.40
CA ARG A 24 13.25 -13.30 6.49
C ARG A 24 12.46 -12.96 5.23
N ARG A 25 11.83 -13.96 4.60
CA ARG A 25 10.99 -13.76 3.41
C ARG A 25 9.80 -12.83 3.71
N LEU A 26 9.08 -13.10 4.80
CA LEU A 26 7.91 -12.30 5.18
C LEU A 26 8.27 -10.85 5.51
N ARG A 27 9.44 -10.60 6.12
CA ARG A 27 9.93 -9.24 6.36
C ARG A 27 10.17 -8.47 5.07
N TRP A 28 10.84 -9.09 4.08
CA TRP A 28 11.03 -8.47 2.78
C TRP A 28 9.71 -8.21 2.06
N GLN A 29 8.77 -9.16 2.12
CA GLN A 29 7.44 -8.99 1.53
C GLN A 29 6.69 -7.81 2.14
N ILE A 30 6.64 -7.71 3.47
CA ILE A 30 5.95 -6.62 4.16
C ILE A 30 6.66 -5.28 3.89
N PHE A 31 7.99 -5.26 3.96
CA PHE A 31 8.79 -4.06 3.69
C PHE A 31 8.51 -3.50 2.30
N LEU A 32 8.56 -4.34 1.27
CA LEU A 32 8.25 -3.91 -0.09
C LEU A 32 6.80 -3.42 -0.20
N GLY A 33 5.85 -4.13 0.42
CA GLY A 33 4.45 -3.73 0.44
C GLY A 33 4.20 -2.35 1.03
N ILE A 34 4.74 -2.07 2.23
CA ILE A 34 4.58 -0.76 2.87
C ILE A 34 5.35 0.33 2.15
N PHE A 35 6.54 0.01 1.63
CA PHE A 35 7.39 0.97 0.91
C PHE A 35 6.72 1.43 -0.38
N PHE A 36 6.32 0.49 -1.24
CA PHE A 36 5.62 0.83 -2.49
C PHE A 36 4.23 1.42 -2.24
N GLY A 37 3.53 0.95 -1.20
CA GLY A 37 2.25 1.53 -0.80
C GLY A 37 2.37 3.01 -0.44
N TYR A 38 3.38 3.38 0.36
CA TYR A 38 3.64 4.78 0.68
C TYR A 38 4.16 5.58 -0.51
N ALA A 39 5.00 4.98 -1.36
CA ALA A 39 5.48 5.63 -2.58
C ALA A 39 4.32 5.97 -3.54
N ALA A 40 3.34 5.09 -3.68
CA ALA A 40 2.16 5.31 -4.52
C ALA A 40 1.33 6.53 -4.09
N TYR A 41 1.27 6.84 -2.79
CA TYR A 41 0.62 8.07 -2.30
C TYR A 41 1.25 9.34 -2.89
N TYR A 42 2.57 9.34 -3.11
CA TYR A 42 3.25 10.51 -3.69
C TYR A 42 2.95 10.70 -5.17
N LEU A 43 2.58 9.64 -5.90
CA LEU A 43 2.17 9.77 -7.30
C LEU A 43 0.93 10.65 -7.42
N VAL A 44 -0.05 10.46 -6.54
CA VAL A 44 -1.32 11.20 -6.62
C VAL A 44 -1.28 12.57 -5.95
N ARG A 45 -0.35 12.77 -4.99
CA ARG A 45 -0.27 13.98 -4.16
C ARG A 45 -0.11 15.28 -4.94
N LYS A 46 0.52 15.25 -6.12
CA LYS A 46 0.85 16.44 -6.92
C LYS A 46 0.14 16.50 -8.28
N ASN A 47 -0.85 15.64 -8.52
CA ASN A 47 -1.61 15.63 -9.78
C ASN A 47 -2.23 16.99 -10.10
N PHE A 48 -2.79 17.68 -9.10
CA PHE A 48 -3.36 19.02 -9.30
C PHE A 48 -2.34 20.06 -9.73
N ALA A 49 -1.10 19.99 -9.25
CA ALA A 49 -0.06 20.92 -9.67
C ALA A 49 0.22 20.81 -11.18
N LEU A 50 0.17 19.58 -11.72
CA LEU A 50 0.29 19.32 -13.15
C LEU A 50 -0.97 19.72 -13.93
N ALA A 51 -2.16 19.53 -13.36
CA ALA A 51 -3.44 19.82 -14.04
C ALA A 51 -3.80 21.31 -14.06
N MET A 52 -3.40 22.09 -13.05
CA MET A 52 -3.74 23.51 -12.93
C MET A 52 -3.46 24.38 -14.16
N PRO A 53 -2.32 24.32 -14.86
CA PRO A 53 -2.10 25.16 -16.05
C PRO A 53 -3.21 24.98 -17.11
N TYR A 54 -3.61 23.74 -17.38
CA TYR A 54 -4.69 23.43 -18.33
C TYR A 54 -6.07 23.88 -17.85
N LEU A 55 -6.30 23.87 -16.54
CA LEU A 55 -7.55 24.38 -15.95
C LEU A 55 -7.62 25.92 -16.04
N VAL A 56 -6.49 26.61 -15.89
CA VAL A 56 -6.42 28.08 -16.05
C VAL A 56 -6.73 28.49 -17.48
N GLU A 57 -6.25 27.75 -18.49
CA GLU A 57 -6.61 27.97 -19.90
C GLU A 57 -8.13 27.87 -20.15
N GLN A 58 -8.83 27.06 -19.37
CA GLN A 58 -10.30 26.90 -19.44
C GLN A 58 -11.06 27.96 -18.62
N GLY A 59 -10.36 28.91 -18.00
CA GLY A 59 -10.96 29.99 -17.21
C GLY A 59 -11.17 29.67 -15.73
N PHE A 60 -10.67 28.53 -15.23
CA PHE A 60 -10.69 28.22 -13.80
C PHE A 60 -9.55 28.95 -13.09
N SER A 61 -9.86 29.77 -12.09
CA SER A 61 -8.84 30.34 -11.21
C SER A 61 -8.52 29.39 -10.07
N ARG A 62 -7.30 29.52 -9.53
CA ARG A 62 -7.10 29.17 -8.12
C ARG A 62 -7.92 30.20 -7.34
N GLY A 63 -8.91 29.76 -6.58
CA GLY A 63 -9.66 30.66 -5.68
C GLY A 63 -8.72 31.54 -4.86
#